data_AF-M3B6S5-F1
#
_entry.id   AF-M3B6S5-F1
#
_cell.length_a   1.000
_cell.length_b   1.000
_cell.length_c   1.000
_cell.angle_alpha   90.00
_cell.angle_beta   90.00
_cell.angle_gamma   90.00
#
_symmetry.space_group_name_H-M   'P 1'
#
loop_
_entity.id
_entity.type
_entity.pdbx_description
1 polymer ?
#
loop_
_entity_poly.entity_id
_entity_poly.type
_entity_poly.pdbx_seq_one_letter_code
_entity_poly.pdbx_strand_id
1 'polypeptide(L)'
;MNSRKWSVSIRVFSAHFPFTKVIKNHAAAFHNNDLSVLLRAASQAYDETRMPRTRWVAANARLVGEMMEWQNPEVGNDYEKLAYEVEWRVDTNCNFNIGAMLAEAEQHYLIKSRAMLPSARL
;
A
#
# COMPACT_ATOMS: atom_id res chain seq x y z
N MET A 1 11.27 -25.36 -27.28
CA MET A 1 11.65 -23.94 -27.07
C MET A 1 10.53 -23.07 -27.61
N ASN A 2 9.72 -22.46 -26.74
CA ASN A 2 8.61 -21.60 -27.16
C ASN A 2 8.65 -20.32 -26.31
N SER A 3 9.26 -19.28 -26.87
CA SER A 3 9.49 -17.98 -26.25
C SER A 3 8.22 -17.14 -26.30
N ARG A 4 7.39 -17.21 -25.24
CA ARG A 4 6.31 -16.23 -25.06
C ARG A 4 6.92 -14.92 -24.56
N LYS A 5 6.91 -13.93 -25.46
CA LYS A 5 7.25 -12.53 -25.21
C LYS A 5 6.34 -11.97 -24.12
N TRP A 6 6.90 -11.57 -22.98
CA TRP A 6 6.23 -10.72 -22.01
C TRP A 6 6.79 -9.31 -22.15
N SER A 7 6.09 -8.46 -22.92
CA SER A 7 6.29 -7.02 -22.92
C SER A 7 5.55 -6.42 -21.72
N VAL A 8 6.25 -6.21 -20.60
CA VAL A 8 5.68 -5.49 -19.46
C VAL A 8 5.77 -3.99 -19.76
N SER A 9 4.71 -3.42 -20.32
CA SER A 9 4.54 -1.97 -20.36
C SER A 9 4.29 -1.47 -18.94
N ILE A 10 5.30 -0.85 -18.33
CA ILE A 10 5.14 -0.01 -17.15
C ILE A 10 4.31 1.20 -17.57
N ARG A 11 2.98 1.08 -17.51
CA ARG A 11 2.09 2.24 -17.42
C ARG A 11 2.06 2.64 -15.96
N VAL A 12 2.95 3.56 -15.61
CA VAL A 12 2.90 4.29 -14.33
C VAL A 12 1.50 4.85 -14.16
N PHE A 13 0.83 4.35 -13.12
CA PHE A 13 -0.53 4.68 -12.71
C PHE A 13 -0.68 6.19 -12.45
N SER A 14 -0.98 6.97 -13.48
CA SER A 14 -1.64 8.27 -13.34
C SER A 14 -3.14 8.00 -13.24
N ALA A 15 -3.59 7.66 -12.03
CA ALA A 15 -5.02 7.53 -11.74
C ALA A 15 -5.42 8.65 -10.79
N HIS A 16 -6.36 9.47 -11.27
CA HIS A 16 -7.15 10.44 -10.52
C HIS A 16 -7.55 9.85 -9.15
N PHE A 17 -6.92 10.33 -8.07
CA PHE A 17 -7.33 9.97 -6.71
C PHE A 17 -8.66 10.68 -6.39
N PRO A 18 -9.78 9.97 -6.18
CA PRO A 18 -11.07 10.56 -5.84
C PRO A 18 -11.11 11.13 -4.41
N PHE A 19 -10.04 10.99 -3.63
CA PHE A 19 -9.96 11.35 -2.22
C PHE A 19 -10.11 12.86 -1.96
N THR A 20 -9.79 13.71 -2.94
CA THR A 20 -9.83 15.17 -2.77
C THR A 20 -11.23 15.76 -2.71
N LYS A 21 -12.25 15.05 -3.21
CA LYS A 21 -13.64 15.56 -3.25
C LYS A 21 -14.37 15.37 -1.92
N VAL A 22 -14.06 14.31 -1.18
CA VAL A 22 -14.66 14.00 0.13
C VAL A 22 -14.14 14.93 1.24
N ILE A 23 -12.86 15.33 1.16
CA ILE A 23 -12.23 16.23 2.15
C ILE A 23 -12.82 17.65 2.07
N LYS A 24 -13.06 18.17 0.86
CA LYS A 24 -13.56 19.54 0.67
C LYS A 24 -14.97 19.76 1.22
N ASN A 25 -15.84 18.75 1.15
CA ASN A 25 -17.23 18.86 1.62
C ASN A 25 -17.36 18.73 3.15
N HIS A 26 -16.43 18.05 3.81
CA HIS A 26 -16.43 17.94 5.29
C HIS A 26 -15.81 19.16 5.97
N ALA A 27 -14.85 19.84 5.34
CA ALA A 27 -14.14 20.99 5.94
C ALA A 27 -15.03 22.20 6.24
N ALA A 28 -16.23 22.31 5.63
CA ALA A 28 -17.13 23.45 5.83
C ALA A 28 -17.93 23.40 7.15
N ALA A 29 -17.95 22.27 7.86
CA ALA A 29 -18.83 22.04 9.01
C ALA A 29 -18.13 21.98 10.38
N PHE A 30 -16.81 22.11 10.43
CA PHE A 30 -16.01 21.83 11.63
C PHE A 30 -15.25 23.07 12.12
N HIS A 31 -15.21 23.27 13.44
CA HIS A 31 -14.29 24.25 14.01
C HIS A 31 -12.84 23.86 13.62
N ASN A 32 -11.95 24.83 13.41
CA ASN A 32 -10.56 24.57 12.97
C ASN A 32 -9.83 23.50 13.81
N ASN A 33 -10.22 23.34 15.08
CA ASN A 33 -9.66 22.33 15.98
C ASN A 33 -10.09 20.90 15.58
N ASP A 34 -11.35 20.69 15.20
CA ASP A 34 -11.87 19.38 14.81
C ASP A 34 -11.25 18.90 13.49
N LEU A 35 -11.04 19.82 12.54
CA LEU A 35 -10.37 19.48 11.28
C LEU A 35 -8.95 18.95 11.51
N SER A 36 -8.20 19.57 12.42
CA SER A 36 -6.83 19.13 12.75
C SER A 36 -6.81 17.70 13.33
N VAL A 37 -7.83 17.36 14.11
CA VAL A 37 -7.98 16.03 14.72
C VAL A 37 -8.40 15.00 13.68
N LEU A 38 -9.33 15.34 12.78
CA LEU A 38 -9.73 14.46 11.67
C LEU A 38 -8.55 14.20 10.72
N LEU A 39 -7.72 15.20 10.43
CA LEU A 39 -6.51 15.03 9.64
C LEU A 39 -5.52 14.10 10.34
N ARG A 40 -5.31 14.24 11.66
CA ARG A 40 -4.46 13.35 12.43
C ARG A 40 -4.97 11.90 12.41
N ALA A 41 -6.27 11.69 12.59
CA ALA A 41 -6.88 10.38 12.51
C ALA A 41 -6.67 9.74 11.11
N ALA A 42 -6.86 10.53 10.04
CA ALA A 42 -6.64 10.07 8.68
C ALA A 42 -5.17 9.72 8.40
N SER A 43 -4.23 10.55 8.86
CA SER A 43 -2.79 10.26 8.73
C SER A 43 -2.39 8.98 9.46
N GLN A 44 -2.91 8.75 10.67
CA GLN A 44 -2.63 7.52 11.42
C GLN A 44 -3.23 6.29 10.74
N ALA A 45 -4.47 6.37 10.27
CA ALA A 45 -5.10 5.27 9.53
C ALA A 45 -4.34 4.93 8.25
N TYR A 46 -3.85 5.94 7.52
CA TYR A 46 -2.99 5.74 6.36
C TYR A 46 -1.67 5.06 6.72
N ASP A 47 -0.99 5.53 7.76
CA ASP A 47 0.31 4.99 8.18
C ASP A 47 0.18 3.52 8.58
N GLU A 48 -0.82 3.19 9.41
CA GLU A 48 -1.06 1.83 9.90
C GLU A 48 -1.40 0.85 8.78
N THR A 49 -2.21 1.27 7.80
CA THR A 49 -2.62 0.37 6.70
C THR A 49 -1.56 0.25 5.60
N ARG A 50 -0.76 1.29 5.35
CA ARG A 50 0.14 1.33 4.19
C ARG A 50 1.60 1.08 4.53
N MET A 51 2.05 1.37 5.76
CA MET A 51 3.47 1.20 6.10
C MET A 51 3.95 -0.24 6.14
N PRO A 52 3.21 -1.21 6.68
CA PRO A 52 3.64 -2.61 6.65
C PRO A 52 3.95 -3.07 5.22
N ARG A 53 3.05 -2.75 4.27
CA ARG A 53 3.25 -3.10 2.86
C ARG A 53 4.40 -2.33 2.21
N THR A 54 4.51 -1.03 2.47
CA THR A 54 5.61 -0.21 1.92
C THR A 54 6.97 -0.77 2.32
N ARG A 55 7.12 -1.15 3.60
CA ARG A 55 8.34 -1.79 4.11
C ARG A 55 8.58 -3.15 3.47
N TRP A 56 7.52 -3.96 3.34
CA TRP A 56 7.61 -5.25 2.66
C TRP A 56 8.11 -5.09 1.22
N VAL A 57 7.54 -4.19 0.42
CA VAL A 57 7.96 -3.96 -0.98
C VAL A 57 9.43 -3.54 -1.05
N ALA A 58 9.86 -2.60 -0.19
CA ALA A 58 11.25 -2.13 -0.18
C ALA A 58 12.24 -3.25 0.18
N ALA A 59 11.93 -4.05 1.20
CA ALA A 59 12.75 -5.20 1.58
C ALA A 59 12.81 -6.26 0.47
N ASN A 60 11.66 -6.52 -0.17
CA ASN A 60 11.56 -7.50 -1.26
C ASN A 60 12.35 -7.08 -2.50
N ALA A 61 12.32 -5.79 -2.86
CA ALA A 61 13.08 -5.29 -4.01
C ALA A 61 14.59 -5.52 -3.82
N ARG A 62 15.10 -5.29 -2.61
CA ARG A 62 16.50 -5.57 -2.26
C ARG A 62 16.79 -7.07 -2.33
N LEU A 63 15.96 -7.88 -1.69
CA LEU A 63 16.13 -9.33 -1.66
C LEU A 63 16.14 -9.94 -3.07
N VAL A 64 15.24 -9.49 -3.95
CA VAL A 64 15.22 -9.92 -5.36
C VAL A 64 16.51 -9.56 -6.08
N GLY A 65 17.07 -8.37 -5.84
CA GLY A 65 18.40 -8.00 -6.33
C GLY A 65 19.48 -8.98 -5.87
N GLU A 66 19.54 -9.25 -4.56
CA GLU A 66 20.51 -10.18 -3.97
C GLU A 66 20.36 -11.61 -4.52
N MET A 67 19.13 -12.07 -4.79
CA MET A 67 18.86 -13.38 -5.40
C MET A 67 19.31 -13.44 -6.87
N MET A 68 19.02 -12.41 -7.68
CA MET A 68 19.42 -12.36 -9.10
C MET A 68 20.94 -12.27 -9.28
N GLU A 69 21.64 -11.72 -8.29
CA GLU A 69 23.11 -11.63 -8.25
C GLU A 69 23.77 -12.86 -7.57
N TRP A 70 23.00 -13.88 -7.20
CA TRP A 70 23.48 -15.11 -6.52
C TRP A 70 24.17 -14.84 -5.17
N GLN A 71 23.85 -13.71 -4.53
CA GLN A 71 24.36 -13.35 -3.22
C GLN A 71 23.51 -13.92 -2.08
N ASN A 72 22.26 -14.30 -2.38
CA ASN A 72 21.38 -14.92 -1.41
C ASN A 72 21.74 -16.41 -1.23
N PRO A 73 22.19 -16.84 -0.03
CA PRO A 73 22.63 -18.21 0.20
C PRO A 73 21.49 -19.23 0.23
N GLU A 74 20.24 -18.80 0.45
CA GLU A 74 19.08 -19.68 0.44
C GLU A 74 18.72 -20.11 -0.99
N VAL A 75 18.87 -19.21 -1.97
CA VAL A 75 18.67 -19.54 -3.40
C VAL A 75 19.92 -20.16 -4.00
N GLY A 76 21.11 -19.71 -3.59
CA GLY A 76 22.37 -20.27 -4.07
C GLY A 76 22.52 -20.08 -5.58
N ASN A 77 22.67 -21.16 -6.33
CA ASN A 77 22.74 -21.20 -7.80
C ASN A 77 21.56 -21.95 -8.44
N ASP A 78 20.47 -22.11 -7.69
CA ASP A 78 19.26 -22.81 -8.14
C ASP A 78 18.37 -21.85 -8.93
N TYR A 79 18.38 -22.01 -10.26
CA TYR A 79 17.58 -21.20 -11.17
C TYR A 79 16.07 -21.41 -11.03
N GLU A 80 15.63 -22.64 -10.75
CA GLU A 80 14.20 -22.94 -10.62
C GLU A 80 13.65 -22.30 -9.34
N LYS A 81 14.42 -22.39 -8.25
CA LYS A 81 14.11 -21.71 -7.00
C LYS A 81 14.11 -20.19 -7.15
N LEU A 82 15.09 -19.61 -7.84
CA LEU A 82 15.11 -18.18 -8.15
C LEU A 82 13.84 -17.76 -8.89
N ALA A 83 13.49 -18.48 -9.96
CA ALA A 83 12.33 -18.15 -10.78
C ALA A 83 11.03 -18.18 -9.95
N TYR A 84 10.86 -19.22 -9.12
CA TYR A 84 9.71 -19.36 -8.24
C TYR A 84 9.62 -18.21 -7.21
N GLU A 85 10.72 -17.88 -6.55
CA GLU A 85 10.77 -16.80 -5.55
C GLU A 85 10.44 -15.43 -6.16
N VAL A 86 10.99 -15.14 -7.34
CA VAL A 86 10.74 -13.88 -8.03
C VAL A 86 9.29 -13.81 -8.52
N GLU A 87 8.78 -14.88 -9.13
CA GLU A 87 7.41 -14.95 -9.62
C GLU A 87 6.40 -14.75 -8.48
N TRP A 88 6.56 -15.46 -7.36
CA TRP A 88 5.68 -15.32 -6.21
C TRP A 88 5.65 -13.88 -5.66
N ARG A 89 6.79 -13.19 -5.59
CA ARG A 89 6.87 -11.81 -5.08
C ARG A 89 6.26 -10.81 -6.06
N VAL A 90 6.50 -10.99 -7.35
CA VAL A 90 5.90 -10.15 -8.39
C VAL A 90 4.38 -10.32 -8.38
N ASP A 91 3.90 -11.56 -8.33
CA ASP A 91 2.47 -11.86 -8.28
C ASP A 91 1.82 -11.26 -7.02
N THR A 92 2.44 -11.46 -5.85
CA THR A 92 1.99 -10.87 -4.58
C THR A 92 1.97 -9.33 -4.61
N ASN A 93 2.91 -8.72 -5.32
CA ASN A 93 2.95 -7.27 -5.46
C ASN A 93 1.86 -6.76 -6.43
N CYS A 94 1.72 -7.40 -7.59
CA CYS A 94 0.80 -7.01 -8.66
C CYS A 94 -0.66 -7.30 -8.34
N ASN A 95 -0.97 -8.40 -7.65
CA ASN A 95 -2.33 -8.83 -7.32
C ASN A 95 -2.80 -8.35 -5.94
N PHE A 96 -2.13 -7.33 -5.37
CA PHE A 96 -2.52 -6.81 -4.08
C PHE A 96 -3.91 -6.17 -4.11
N ASN A 97 -4.74 -6.56 -3.14
CA ASN A 97 -6.10 -6.05 -3.01
C ASN A 97 -6.12 -4.64 -2.38
N ILE A 98 -5.97 -3.63 -3.23
CA ILE A 98 -6.06 -2.21 -2.82
C ILE A 98 -7.44 -1.89 -2.24
N GLY A 99 -8.51 -2.52 -2.74
CA GLY A 99 -9.87 -2.31 -2.25
C GLY A 99 -10.03 -2.70 -0.79
N ALA A 100 -9.49 -3.86 -0.39
CA ALA A 100 -9.48 -4.30 1.00
C ALA A 100 -8.66 -3.36 1.89
N MET A 101 -7.49 -2.90 1.43
CA MET A 101 -6.67 -1.93 2.17
C MET A 101 -7.39 -0.60 2.38
N LEU A 102 -8.14 -0.12 1.38
CA LEU A 102 -8.93 1.10 1.49
C LEU A 102 -10.08 0.94 2.50
N ALA A 103 -10.76 -0.21 2.49
CA ALA A 103 -11.81 -0.51 3.46
C ALA A 103 -11.24 -0.59 4.89
N GLU A 104 -10.08 -1.20 5.09
CA GLU A 104 -9.37 -1.21 6.37
C GLU A 104 -9.00 0.21 6.83
N ALA A 105 -8.47 1.03 5.92
CA ALA A 105 -8.09 2.42 6.22
C ALA A 105 -9.29 3.27 6.63
N GLU A 106 -10.44 3.06 5.99
CA GLU A 106 -11.70 3.70 6.37
C GLU A 106 -12.14 3.28 7.79
N GLN A 107 -12.10 1.99 8.11
CA GLN A 107 -12.41 1.51 9.46
C GLN A 107 -11.48 2.10 10.52
N HIS A 108 -10.16 2.10 10.26
CA HIS A 108 -9.18 2.69 11.17
C HIS A 108 -9.40 4.19 11.36
N TYR A 109 -9.74 4.89 10.28
CA TYR A 109 -10.08 6.31 10.33
C TYR A 109 -11.30 6.56 11.23
N LEU A 110 -12.40 5.83 11.03
CA LEU A 110 -13.64 5.99 11.81
C LEU A 110 -13.43 5.70 13.30
N ILE A 111 -12.68 4.65 13.62
CA ILE A 111 -12.34 4.31 15.01
C ILE A 111 -11.54 5.46 15.65
N LYS A 112 -10.52 5.96 14.96
CA LYS A 112 -9.64 7.01 15.49
C LYS A 112 -10.33 8.36 15.58
N SER A 113 -11.10 8.75 14.57
CA SER A 113 -11.82 10.02 14.56
C SER A 113 -12.84 10.07 15.71
N ARG A 114 -13.57 8.97 15.96
CA ARG A 114 -14.50 8.86 17.08
C ARG A 114 -13.80 8.88 18.44
N ALA A 115 -12.64 8.24 18.56
CA ALA A 115 -11.86 8.27 19.80
C ALA A 115 -11.30 9.67 20.10
N MET A 116 -10.88 10.41 19.08
CA MET A 116 -10.25 11.73 19.24
C MET A 116 -11.25 12.90 19.26
N LEU A 117 -12.45 12.74 18.70
CA LEU A 117 -13.56 13.70 18.76
C LEU A 117 -14.86 13.02 19.21
N PRO A 118 -14.99 12.66 20.50
CA PRO A 118 -16.19 12.00 21.01
C PRO A 118 -17.46 12.86 20.90
N SER A 119 -17.29 14.18 20.83
CA SER A 119 -18.36 15.18 20.68
C SER A 119 -18.89 15.30 19.24
N ALA A 120 -18.13 14.86 18.24
CA ALA A 120 -18.55 14.89 16.85
C ALA A 120 -19.45 13.66 16.58
N ARG A 121 -20.72 13.89 16.24
CA ARG A 121 -21.59 12.84 15.69
C ARG A 121 -21.15 12.56 14.25
N LEU A 122 -20.13 11.72 14.10
CA LEU A 122 -19.67 11.17 12.83
C LEU A 122 -20.21 9.75 12.64
#